data_AF-A0A6G9Y4V5-F1
#
_entry.id   AF-A0A6G9Y4V5-F1
#
_cell.length_a   1.000
_cell.length_b   1.000
_cell.length_c   1.000
_cell.angle_alpha   90.00
_cell.angle_beta   90.00
_cell.angle_gamma   90.00
#
_symmetry.space_group_name_H-M   'P 1'
#
loop_
_entity.id
_entity.type
_entity.pdbx_description
1 polymer ?
#
loop_
_entity_poly.entity_id
_entity_poly.type
_entity_poly.pdbx_seq_one_letter_code
_entity_poly.pdbx_strand_id
1 'polypeptide(L)'
;MIVAERGPGAGKADPLPIADAVRGAISQRHGVTVRDVLLVPAGSIPRTSSGKIARRACKTAYLEGTLRGGYTQQSFPDAPEE
;
A
#
# COMPACT_ATOMS: atom_id res chain seq x y z
N MET A 1 -5.27 3.16 4.84
CA MET A 1 -4.58 2.44 3.75
C MET A 1 -3.29 3.18 3.42
N ILE A 2 -2.25 2.43 3.08
CA ILE A 2 -1.02 2.92 2.45
C ILE A 2 -0.95 2.25 1.08
N VAL A 3 -0.64 3.01 0.04
CA VAL A 3 -0.38 2.49 -1.31
C VAL A 3 1.00 2.97 -1.70
N ALA A 4 1.88 2.04 -2.09
CA ALA A 4 3.25 2.37 -2.46
C ALA A 4 3.67 1.67 -3.75
N GLU A 5 4.42 2.39 -4.58
CA GLU A 5 5.03 1.84 -5.79
C GLU A 5 6.32 1.11 -5.43
N ARG A 6 6.46 -0.12 -5.92
CA ARG A 6 7.73 -0.86 -5.85
C ARG A 6 8.73 -0.24 -6.80
N GLY A 7 9.99 -0.15 -6.36
CA GLY A 7 11.08 0.31 -7.21
C GLY A 7 11.25 -0.58 -8.45
N PRO A 8 11.81 -0.06 -9.55
CA PRO A 8 12.13 -0.85 -10.74
C PRO A 8 12.96 -2.08 -10.37
N GLY A 9 12.61 -3.25 -10.91
CA GLY A 9 13.33 -4.51 -10.62
C GLY A 9 12.97 -5.19 -9.30
N ALA A 10 12.22 -4.55 -8.40
CA ALA A 10 11.82 -5.13 -7.11
C ALA A 10 10.63 -6.12 -7.20
N GLY A 11 10.25 -6.54 -8.41
CA GLY A 11 9.09 -7.41 -8.64
C GLY A 11 9.20 -8.81 -8.00
N LYS A 12 10.43 -9.26 -7.71
CA LYS A 12 10.71 -10.57 -7.08
C LYS A 12 10.83 -10.51 -5.56
N ALA A 13 10.86 -9.32 -4.97
CA ALA A 13 10.95 -9.19 -3.52
C ALA A 13 9.65 -9.67 -2.87
N ASP A 14 9.77 -10.40 -1.76
CA ASP A 14 8.62 -10.80 -0.96
C ASP A 14 7.93 -9.53 -0.42
N PRO A 15 6.65 -9.30 -0.74
CA PRO A 15 5.94 -8.11 -0.30
C PRO A 15 5.62 -8.09 1.19
N LEU A 16 5.58 -9.26 1.85
CA LEU A 16 5.13 -9.38 3.24
C LEU A 16 6.09 -8.70 4.24
N PRO A 17 7.41 -8.98 4.25
CA PRO A 17 8.35 -8.28 5.11
C PRO A 17 8.39 -6.76 4.89
N ILE A 18 8.16 -6.31 3.65
CA ILE A 18 8.11 -4.88 3.30
C ILE A 18 6.90 -4.23 3.96
N ALA A 19 5.72 -4.86 3.84
CA ALA A 19 4.50 -4.35 4.44
C ALA A 19 4.58 -4.32 5.98
N ASP A 20 5.16 -5.35 6.60
CA ASP A 20 5.37 -5.40 8.06
C ASP A 20 6.31 -4.29 8.53
N ALA A 21 7.43 -4.06 7.84
CA ALA A 21 8.37 -2.98 8.17
C ALA A 21 7.70 -1.59 8.08
N VAL A 22 6.90 -1.35 7.04
CA VAL A 22 6.14 -0.10 6.88
C VAL A 22 5.14 0.10 8.01
N ARG A 23 4.36 -0.93 8.37
CA ARG A 23 3.40 -0.85 9.47
C ARG A 23 4.10 -0.60 10.81
N GLY A 24 5.16 -1.34 11.10
CA GLY A 24 5.96 -1.18 12.32
C GLY A 24 6.51 0.24 12.46
N ALA A 25 7.12 0.77 11.40
CA ALA A 25 7.67 2.12 11.40
C ALA A 25 6.59 3.20 11.61
N ILE A 26 5.43 3.06 10.97
CA ILE A 26 4.33 4.04 11.13
C ILE A 26 3.74 3.96 12.54
N SER A 27 3.50 2.74 13.06
CA SER A 27 2.99 2.55 14.42
C SER A 27 3.94 3.15 15.46
N GLN A 28 5.23 2.84 15.37
CA GLN A 28 6.25 3.35 16.31
C GLN A 28 6.38 4.87 16.27
N ARG A 29 6.36 5.48 15.08
CA ARG A 29 6.59 6.92 14.92
C ARG A 29 5.35 7.77 15.15
N HIS A 30 4.17 7.26 14.79
CA HIS A 30 2.94 8.06 14.72
C HIS A 30 1.84 7.55 15.64
N GLY A 31 2.02 6.42 16.34
CA GLY A 31 1.02 5.86 17.25
C GLY A 31 -0.25 5.36 16.55
N VAL A 32 -0.20 5.14 15.24
CA VAL A 32 -1.35 4.70 14.44
C VAL A 32 -1.06 3.36 13.76
N THR A 33 -1.98 2.42 13.88
CA THR A 33 -1.89 1.13 13.18
C THR A 33 -2.39 1.30 11.76
N VAL A 34 -1.50 1.11 10.79
CA VAL A 34 -1.90 1.05 9.39
C VAL A 34 -2.64 -0.25 9.16
N ARG A 35 -3.87 -0.10 8.66
CA ARG A 35 -4.67 -1.24 8.25
C ARG A 35 -4.05 -1.86 6.99
N ASP A 36 -4.40 -1.39 5.82
CA ASP A 36 -3.88 -2.00 4.60
C ASP A 36 -2.59 -1.34 4.09
N VAL A 37 -1.69 -2.16 3.54
CA VAL A 37 -0.50 -1.76 2.76
C VAL A 37 -0.56 -2.47 1.41
N LEU A 38 -0.85 -1.72 0.36
CA LEU A 38 -0.92 -2.20 -1.01
C LEU A 38 0.36 -1.84 -1.78
N LEU A 39 1.13 -2.86 -2.17
CA LEU A 39 2.37 -2.68 -2.95
C LEU A 39 2.11 -2.91 -4.44
N VAL A 40 2.15 -1.85 -5.25
CA VAL A 40 1.83 -1.87 -6.68
C VAL A 40 3.09 -1.71 -7.55
N PRO A 41 3.06 -2.08 -8.84
CA PRO A 41 4.14 -1.75 -9.78
C PRO A 41 4.35 -0.24 -9.93
N ALA A 42 5.57 0.17 -10.30
CA ALA A 42 5.86 1.58 -10.62
C ALA A 42 4.91 2.14 -11.70
N GLY A 43 4.47 3.38 -11.51
CA GLY A 43 3.53 4.06 -12.41
C GLY A 43 2.05 3.68 -12.20
N SER A 44 1.74 2.86 -11.19
CA SER A 44 0.35 2.46 -10.92
C SER A 44 -0.42 3.47 -10.09
N ILE A 45 0.25 4.36 -9.34
CA ILE A 45 -0.45 5.36 -8.52
C ILE A 45 -0.83 6.56 -9.41
N PRO A 46 -2.12 6.96 -9.45
CA PRO A 46 -2.56 8.12 -10.22
C PRO A 46 -1.80 9.39 -9.84
N ARG A 47 -1.42 10.17 -10.87
CA ARG A 47 -0.71 11.44 -10.72
C ARG A 47 -1.44 12.58 -11.43
N THR A 48 -1.24 13.81 -10.94
CA THR A 48 -1.65 15.02 -11.65
C THR A 48 -0.79 15.24 -12.88
N SER A 49 -1.19 16.15 -13.78
CA SER A 49 -0.39 16.54 -14.96
C SER A 49 1.03 17.01 -14.60
N SER A 50 1.20 17.63 -13.43
CA SER A 50 2.49 18.04 -12.87
C SER A 50 3.28 16.90 -12.18
N GLY A 51 2.80 15.66 -12.25
CA GLY A 51 3.49 14.48 -11.72
C GLY A 51 3.33 14.23 -10.21
N LYS A 52 2.55 15.04 -9.49
CA LYS A 52 2.28 14.84 -8.05
C LYS A 52 1.29 13.70 -7.85
N ILE A 53 1.41 12.97 -6.74
CA ILE A 53 0.45 11.92 -6.37
C ILE A 53 -0.95 12.52 -6.21
N ALA A 54 -1.90 12.04 -7.01
CA ALA A 54 -3.31 12.41 -6.94
C ALA A 54 -4.03 11.54 -5.89
N ARG A 55 -3.82 11.86 -4.61
CA ARG A 55 -4.28 11.03 -3.46
C ARG A 55 -5.77 10.66 -3.51
N ARG A 56 -6.65 11.58 -3.95
CA ARG A 56 -8.09 11.31 -4.06
C ARG A 56 -8.39 10.26 -5.14
N ALA A 57 -7.79 10.40 -6.32
CA ALA A 57 -7.93 9.41 -7.40
C ALA A 57 -7.33 8.05 -7.01
N CYS A 58 -6.18 8.05 -6.32
CA CYS A 58 -5.61 6.82 -5.76
C CYS A 58 -6.55 6.15 -4.75
N LYS A 59 -7.20 6.92 -3.86
CA LYS A 59 -8.21 6.40 -2.93
C LYS A 59 -9.39 5.79 -3.67
N THR A 60 -9.94 6.46 -4.68
CA THR A 60 -11.02 5.91 -5.51
C THR A 60 -10.59 4.60 -6.17
N ALA A 61 -9.44 4.59 -6.84
CA ALA A 61 -8.93 3.40 -7.52
C ALA A 61 -8.66 2.22 -6.57
N TYR A 62 -8.20 2.49 -5.35
CA TYR A 62 -8.06 1.49 -4.31
C TYR A 62 -9.41 0.88 -3.91
N LEU A 63 -10.41 1.72 -3.63
CA LEU A 63 -11.73 1.28 -3.20
C LEU A 63 -12.46 0.49 -4.29
N GLU A 64 -12.21 0.85 -5.56
CA GLU A 64 -12.75 0.16 -6.74
C GLU A 64 -11.94 -1.08 -7.14
N GLY A 65 -10.78 -1.32 -6.52
CA GLY A 65 -9.89 -2.43 -6.88
C GLY A 65 -9.23 -2.30 -8.26
N THR A 66 -9.12 -1.08 -8.80
CA THR A 66 -8.61 -0.82 -10.16
C THR A 66 -7.11 -0.54 -10.21
N LEU A 67 -6.43 -0.48 -9.06
CA LEU A 67 -4.97 -0.39 -9.00
C LEU A 67 -4.32 -1.71 -9.48
N ARG A 68 -3.32 -1.59 -10.37
CA ARG A 68 -2.70 -2.76 -11.01
C ARG A 68 -1.89 -3.63 -10.05
N GLY A 69 -2.08 -4.95 -10.14
CA GLY A 69 -1.09 -5.98 -9.77
C GLY A 69 -0.51 -5.86 -8.37
N GLY A 70 -1.30 -5.35 -7.43
CA GLY A 70 -0.88 -5.10 -6.07
C GLY A 70 -0.98 -6.34 -5.20
N TYR A 71 -0.02 -6.52 -4.29
CA TYR A 71 -0.19 -7.42 -3.16
C TYR A 71 -0.91 -6.69 -2.03
N THR A 72 -2.05 -7.23 -1.60
CA THR A 72 -2.79 -6.80 -0.42
C THR A 72 -2.53 -7.78 0.71
N GLN A 73 -2.12 -7.29 1.87
CA GLN A 73 -1.99 -8.15 3.04
C GLN A 73 -3.30 -8.16 3.83
N GLN A 74 -3.94 -9.32 3.90
CA GLN A 74 -5.29 -9.45 4.48
C GLN A 74 -5.34 -9.66 6.00
N SER A 75 -4.23 -9.92 6.71
CA SER A 75 -4.31 -10.31 8.14
C SER A 75 -3.95 -9.18 9.11
N PHE A 76 -4.89 -8.84 10.00
CA PHE A 76 -4.61 -8.25 11.31
C PHE A 76 -4.70 -9.33 12.39
N PRO A 77 -3.78 -9.36 13.36
CA PRO A 77 -3.90 -10.26 14.51
C PRO A 77 -5.03 -9.88 15.48
N ASP A 78 -5.64 -8.68 15.34
CA ASP A 78 -6.76 -8.21 16.18
C ASP A 78 -8.13 -8.33 15.48
N ALA A 79 -8.23 -8.99 14.33
CA ALA A 79 -9.55 -9.36 13.82
C ALA A 79 -10.12 -10.42 14.77
N PRO A 80 -11.31 -10.25 15.37
CA PRO A 80 -11.95 -11.38 16.00
C PRO A 80 -12.07 -12.47 14.93
N GLU A 81 -11.51 -13.65 15.19
CA GLU A 81 -11.85 -14.85 14.44
C GLU A 81 -13.36 -15.02 14.63
N GLU A 82 -14.14 -14.78 13.57
CA GLU A 82 -15.49 -15.33 13.48
C GLU A 82 -15.41 -16.79 13.04
#